data_AF-A0ABD3C5Z2-F1
#
_entry.id   AF-A0ABD3C5Z2-F1
#
_cell.length_a   1.000
_cell.length_b   1.000
_cell.length_c   1.000
_cell.angle_alpha   90.00
_cell.angle_beta   90.00
_cell.angle_gamma   90.00
#
_symmetry.space_group_name_H-M   'P 1'
#
loop_
_entity.id
_entity.type
_entity.pdbx_description
1 polymer ?
#
loop_
_entity_poly.entity_id
_entity_poly.type
_entity_poly.pdbx_seq_one_letter_code
_entity_poly.pdbx_strand_id
1 'polypeptide(L)'
;MISSDHHMQFPEKHKTMFGFSVRTWQNGFGSPRSVDSPSALASPARPPDSPALMSSPKVDVGEIDTRAPFESVKAAVSLFGEVISPRARPVTKKTRAEEQRLLEKETQHHMILRELDYYKDKLRTTEAAKAQASKDLDRANRTLQELTNKLEALSESKQAAIQTTDVAKRRSKQLEEQKSIKAQLGHDAWKLDVDTERESYKASAGQLIASKQELTNLRQDVDAALDAKLAAYQEHEDARCSTQTNLDRKARLTREVESLRETIEQVKAASQQAEEEHLMLTAEKEIYVLVHKSAKEIAEREINHLRDECSGPGDSNLKGKLEETNEAIKVLQEQLNDVRTSDLCSLQVVVTELDSNKREIEKIVEERDSIQSYLDSIGTELEDVRRRRRECETRASEAEYGLEQLRARLEIKRTELEEAKSSNVFDQMQLDLEKLLAETERDGIEVEKLHKEIELLRQETEAASFAAREADEKLEVALKEAEAAKEAEKLADEKIHDSPRGDAIESSKGPGSLRRIVLTTEEFDTMNKKIEECRKRADEKLTNLMGQMRAINAGENEVSQKVERMMRDIEVIKSEIVEAMKRAEMAEAAKKIVEGELEKLRRQEEIDFGEPCYVGEEKL
;
A
#
# COMPACT_ATOMS: atom_id res chain seq x y z
N MET A 1 27.33 26.41 -73.21
CA MET A 1 28.06 27.69 -73.23
C MET A 1 28.62 27.92 -71.84
N ILE A 2 29.90 28.28 -71.72
CA ILE A 2 30.58 28.83 -70.51
C ILE A 2 30.55 27.87 -69.28
N SER A 3 31.59 27.09 -68.93
CA SER A 3 33.06 27.30 -68.83
C SER A 3 33.48 28.07 -67.55
N SER A 4 34.70 27.77 -67.05
CA SER A 4 35.28 28.04 -65.71
C SER A 4 34.97 26.91 -64.70
N ASP A 5 35.82 25.90 -64.47
CA ASP A 5 37.30 25.86 -64.38
C ASP A 5 37.88 26.87 -63.38
N HIS A 6 38.25 26.36 -62.19
CA HIS A 6 39.43 26.81 -61.44
C HIS A 6 40.03 25.65 -60.61
N HIS A 7 41.29 25.78 -60.25
CA HIS A 7 42.24 24.66 -60.23
C HIS A 7 42.97 24.51 -58.88
N MET A 8 43.29 23.27 -58.50
CA MET A 8 44.41 22.85 -57.63
C MET A 8 44.69 23.60 -56.30
N GLN A 9 44.57 22.89 -55.17
CA GLN A 9 45.76 22.37 -54.44
C GLN A 9 45.40 21.39 -53.29
N PHE A 10 46.14 20.27 -53.25
CA PHE A 10 46.33 19.38 -52.08
C PHE A 10 47.33 20.03 -51.08
N PRO A 11 47.54 19.56 -49.83
CA PRO A 11 47.34 18.20 -49.28
C PRO A 11 46.65 18.23 -47.87
N GLU A 12 46.66 17.24 -46.96
CA GLU A 12 47.24 15.88 -46.91
C GLU A 12 46.36 14.95 -46.03
N LYS A 13 46.74 13.68 -45.91
CA LYS A 13 46.04 12.60 -45.21
C LYS A 13 45.93 12.87 -43.70
N HIS A 14 44.84 12.43 -43.07
CA HIS A 14 44.90 11.30 -42.13
C HIS A 14 43.51 10.66 -41.95
N LYS A 15 43.47 9.33 -41.84
CA LYS A 15 42.26 8.50 -41.86
C LYS A 15 42.17 7.70 -40.57
N THR A 16 41.14 7.95 -39.76
CA THR A 16 40.70 7.05 -38.69
C THR A 16 39.18 6.98 -38.71
N MET A 17 38.66 5.81 -39.10
CA MET A 17 37.25 5.47 -38.94
C MET A 17 37.01 5.09 -37.49
N PHE A 18 35.86 5.46 -36.93
CA PHE A 18 35.05 4.55 -36.12
C PHE A 18 33.60 5.04 -36.14
N GLY A 19 32.69 4.17 -36.58
CA GLY A 19 31.26 4.45 -36.60
C GLY A 19 30.59 3.85 -35.36
N PHE A 20 29.48 4.46 -34.95
CA PHE A 20 28.53 3.86 -34.02
C PHE A 20 27.17 3.77 -34.69
N SER A 21 26.61 2.55 -34.74
CA SER A 21 25.25 2.32 -35.23
C SER A 21 24.35 1.97 -34.06
N VAL A 22 23.16 2.57 -34.08
CA VAL A 22 22.00 2.28 -33.23
C VAL A 22 21.68 0.78 -33.23
N ARG A 23 21.29 0.24 -32.07
CA ARG A 23 20.20 -0.74 -31.98
C ARG A 23 19.56 -0.75 -30.58
N THR A 24 18.32 -1.22 -30.54
CA THR A 24 17.31 -0.99 -29.50
C THR A 24 16.80 -2.31 -28.92
N TRP A 25 15.85 -2.25 -27.95
CA TRP A 25 15.02 -3.36 -27.39
C TRP A 25 15.69 -4.25 -26.32
N GLN A 26 14.98 -4.98 -25.44
CA GLN A 26 13.63 -4.85 -24.81
C GLN A 26 13.51 -5.95 -23.72
N ASN A 27 12.61 -5.74 -22.74
CA ASN A 27 12.05 -6.63 -21.70
C ASN A 27 12.41 -8.14 -21.61
N GLY A 28 12.39 -8.67 -20.37
CA GLY A 28 11.65 -9.91 -20.11
C GLY A 28 12.15 -10.88 -19.02
N PHE A 29 11.35 -11.05 -17.97
CA PHE A 29 11.24 -12.23 -17.06
C PHE A 29 12.50 -12.65 -16.26
N GLY A 30 12.41 -13.27 -15.08
CA GLY A 30 11.29 -13.91 -14.39
C GLY A 30 11.76 -15.30 -13.95
N SER A 31 11.98 -15.50 -12.65
CA SER A 31 12.72 -16.66 -12.11
C SER A 31 11.85 -17.56 -11.24
N PRO A 32 11.85 -18.90 -11.42
CA PRO A 32 11.14 -19.84 -10.58
C PRO A 32 12.04 -20.45 -9.49
N ARG A 33 11.50 -20.73 -8.29
CA ARG A 33 12.11 -21.67 -7.34
C ARG A 33 11.11 -22.48 -6.51
N SER A 34 11.35 -23.79 -6.48
CA SER A 34 11.03 -24.74 -5.40
C SER A 34 12.29 -24.92 -4.51
N VAL A 35 12.33 -25.69 -3.42
CA VAL A 35 11.49 -26.77 -2.86
C VAL A 35 11.54 -26.63 -1.33
N ASP A 36 10.57 -27.15 -0.55
CA ASP A 36 10.94 -27.79 0.73
C ASP A 36 9.97 -28.87 1.24
N SER A 37 10.46 -29.66 2.21
CA SER A 37 10.06 -31.06 2.48
C SER A 37 8.85 -31.27 3.44
N PRO A 38 8.20 -32.45 3.45
CA PRO A 38 6.98 -32.69 4.22
C PRO A 38 7.23 -33.12 5.67
N SER A 39 6.36 -32.68 6.58
CA SER A 39 6.19 -33.27 7.91
C SER A 39 4.70 -33.39 8.23
N ALA A 40 4.30 -34.47 8.89
CA ALA A 40 2.89 -34.80 9.12
C ALA A 40 2.36 -34.19 10.42
N LEU A 41 1.11 -33.70 10.41
CA LEU A 41 0.06 -34.07 11.39
C LEU A 41 -1.30 -33.40 11.09
N ALA A 42 -2.36 -34.03 11.63
CA ALA A 42 -3.68 -33.48 11.97
C ALA A 42 -4.69 -33.11 10.87
N SER A 43 -5.92 -33.59 11.09
CA SER A 43 -7.10 -33.52 10.21
C SER A 43 -7.79 -32.15 10.16
N PRO A 44 -8.57 -31.84 9.10
CA PRO A 44 -9.52 -30.73 9.10
C PRO A 44 -10.82 -31.11 9.83
N ALA A 45 -11.54 -30.10 10.32
CA ALA A 45 -12.86 -30.25 10.92
C ALA A 45 -13.82 -29.15 10.41
N ARG A 46 -14.95 -29.54 9.81
CA ARG A 46 -16.29 -28.93 9.96
C ARG A 46 -17.37 -29.78 9.23
N PRO A 47 -18.67 -29.60 9.55
CA PRO A 47 -19.72 -30.62 9.37
C PRO A 47 -20.85 -30.10 8.44
N PRO A 48 -22.11 -30.55 8.57
CA PRO A 48 -22.63 -31.91 8.31
C PRO A 48 -23.77 -31.90 7.26
N ASP A 49 -24.15 -33.09 6.77
CA ASP A 49 -25.56 -33.42 6.49
C ASP A 49 -25.79 -34.94 6.58
N SER A 50 -27.02 -35.35 6.88
CA SER A 50 -27.40 -36.73 7.30
C SER A 50 -28.56 -37.27 6.42
N PRO A 51 -29.17 -38.47 6.65
CA PRO A 51 -28.81 -39.60 7.52
C PRO A 51 -28.91 -41.02 6.85
N ALA A 52 -28.37 -42.01 7.56
CA ALA A 52 -28.81 -43.42 7.71
C ALA A 52 -29.12 -44.34 6.50
N LEU A 53 -28.42 -45.50 6.45
CA LEU A 53 -29.04 -46.83 6.70
C LEU A 53 -28.00 -47.97 6.84
N MET A 54 -27.90 -48.48 8.08
CA MET A 54 -27.70 -49.88 8.53
C MET A 54 -26.63 -50.85 7.97
N SER A 55 -26.04 -51.54 8.96
CA SER A 55 -25.49 -52.92 8.95
C SER A 55 -24.11 -53.19 8.33
N SER A 56 -23.16 -53.53 9.21
CA SER A 56 -22.07 -54.47 8.92
C SER A 56 -22.56 -55.91 9.15
N PRO A 57 -21.87 -56.90 8.58
CA PRO A 57 -21.23 -57.87 9.48
C PRO A 57 -19.74 -58.10 9.17
N LYS A 58 -19.05 -58.66 10.17
CA LYS A 58 -17.63 -59.05 10.08
C LYS A 58 -17.46 -60.35 9.29
N VAL A 59 -16.28 -60.44 8.65
CA VAL A 59 -15.41 -61.62 8.50
C VAL A 59 -16.09 -62.99 8.53
N ASP A 60 -15.97 -63.70 7.41
CA ASP A 60 -15.82 -65.16 7.46
C ASP A 60 -14.71 -65.61 6.51
N VAL A 61 -13.90 -66.58 6.93
CA VAL A 61 -12.77 -67.13 6.16
C VAL A 61 -13.24 -68.46 5.58
N GLY A 62 -13.84 -68.38 4.39
CA GLY A 62 -14.44 -69.54 3.71
C GLY A 62 -13.42 -70.44 3.02
N GLU A 63 -13.53 -71.74 3.27
CA GLU A 63 -12.67 -72.81 2.75
C GLU A 63 -12.82 -73.00 1.22
N ILE A 64 -11.77 -73.53 0.58
CA ILE A 64 -11.76 -73.80 -0.87
C ILE A 64 -12.61 -75.04 -1.18
N ASP A 65 -13.76 -74.86 -1.83
CA ASP A 65 -14.52 -75.97 -2.41
C ASP A 65 -13.74 -76.58 -3.58
N THR A 66 -13.45 -77.87 -3.48
CA THR A 66 -12.68 -78.67 -4.45
C THR A 66 -13.55 -79.70 -5.17
N ARG A 67 -14.88 -79.54 -5.16
CA ARG A 67 -15.81 -80.41 -5.89
C ARG A 67 -16.03 -79.93 -7.32
N ALA A 68 -15.48 -80.68 -8.28
CA ALA A 68 -15.86 -80.53 -9.69
C ALA A 68 -17.32 -80.94 -9.93
N PRO A 69 -18.00 -80.24 -10.84
CA PRO A 69 -18.38 -80.92 -12.08
C PRO A 69 -17.91 -80.15 -13.32
N PHE A 70 -17.17 -80.84 -14.18
CA PHE A 70 -16.65 -80.28 -15.42
C PHE A 70 -17.73 -80.29 -16.50
N GLU A 71 -18.26 -79.12 -16.87
CA GLU A 71 -18.98 -78.97 -18.14
C GLU A 71 -18.02 -78.47 -19.23
N SER A 72 -17.52 -79.46 -19.97
CA SER A 72 -16.82 -79.39 -21.25
C SER A 72 -16.72 -78.02 -21.94
N VAL A 73 -15.47 -77.60 -22.20
CA VAL A 73 -15.08 -76.47 -23.08
C VAL A 73 -15.74 -76.54 -24.49
N LYS A 74 -16.25 -77.71 -24.88
CA LYS A 74 -17.00 -77.92 -26.13
C LYS A 74 -18.30 -77.11 -26.22
N ALA A 75 -18.91 -76.69 -25.11
CA ALA A 75 -20.13 -75.89 -25.11
C ALA A 75 -19.89 -74.43 -25.56
N ALA A 76 -18.81 -73.80 -25.07
CA ALA A 76 -18.45 -72.41 -25.42
C ALA A 76 -18.05 -72.25 -26.91
N VAL A 77 -17.55 -73.32 -27.54
CA VAL A 77 -17.19 -73.34 -28.97
C VAL A 77 -18.45 -73.32 -29.88
N SER A 78 -19.63 -73.67 -29.36
CA SER A 78 -20.86 -73.72 -30.14
C SER A 78 -21.54 -72.36 -30.38
N LEU A 79 -21.08 -71.27 -29.73
CA LEU A 79 -21.63 -69.92 -29.94
C LEU A 79 -21.01 -69.15 -31.12
N PHE A 80 -19.93 -69.66 -31.71
CA PHE A 80 -19.22 -69.04 -32.83
C PHE A 80 -19.00 -70.01 -34.01
N GLY A 81 -19.78 -71.10 -34.07
CA GLY A 81 -19.71 -72.09 -35.15
C GLY A 81 -20.65 -71.77 -36.33
N GLU A 82 -20.04 -71.45 -37.47
CA GLU A 82 -20.59 -71.58 -38.85
C GLU A 82 -21.71 -70.59 -39.25
N VAL A 83 -21.58 -69.75 -40.30
CA VAL A 83 -21.49 -70.14 -41.73
C VAL A 83 -20.82 -69.05 -42.63
N ILE A 84 -19.70 -69.44 -43.26
CA ILE A 84 -19.26 -69.22 -44.66
C ILE A 84 -19.39 -67.83 -45.36
N SER A 85 -18.25 -67.16 -45.62
CA SER A 85 -17.76 -66.77 -46.98
C SER A 85 -16.33 -66.18 -46.94
N PRO A 86 -15.58 -66.03 -48.06
CA PRO A 86 -14.21 -66.51 -48.10
C PRO A 86 -13.10 -65.43 -48.15
N ARG A 87 -11.84 -65.89 -48.15
CA ARG A 87 -10.58 -65.13 -48.31
C ARG A 87 -9.95 -64.57 -47.02
N ALA A 88 -9.93 -65.36 -45.94
CA ALA A 88 -8.94 -65.18 -44.88
C ALA A 88 -7.57 -65.71 -45.35
N ARG A 89 -6.54 -64.85 -45.31
CA ARG A 89 -5.12 -65.27 -45.41
C ARG A 89 -4.76 -66.12 -44.17
N PRO A 90 -3.68 -66.93 -44.19
CA PRO A 90 -3.27 -67.69 -43.02
C PRO A 90 -3.05 -66.75 -41.84
N VAL A 91 -3.59 -67.10 -40.67
CA VAL A 91 -3.26 -66.41 -39.42
C VAL A 91 -1.80 -66.72 -39.11
N THR A 92 -0.90 -65.86 -39.58
CA THR A 92 0.47 -65.81 -39.10
C THR A 92 0.41 -65.57 -37.61
N LYS A 93 0.99 -66.49 -36.82
CA LYS A 93 1.28 -66.23 -35.40
C LYS A 93 1.99 -64.88 -35.36
N LYS A 94 1.44 -63.90 -34.63
CA LYS A 94 2.04 -62.56 -34.53
C LYS A 94 3.50 -62.76 -34.17
N THR A 95 4.37 -62.25 -35.02
CA THR A 95 5.80 -62.32 -34.74
C THR A 95 6.08 -61.50 -33.49
N ARG A 96 7.08 -61.89 -32.70
CA ARG A 96 7.45 -61.19 -31.46
C ARG A 96 7.66 -59.68 -31.70
N ALA A 97 8.14 -59.31 -32.89
CA ALA A 97 8.29 -57.94 -33.35
C ALA A 97 6.96 -57.18 -33.59
N GLU A 98 5.90 -57.85 -34.03
CA GLU A 98 4.56 -57.24 -34.18
C GLU A 98 3.89 -57.00 -32.83
N GLU A 99 4.04 -57.91 -31.87
CA GLU A 99 3.57 -57.71 -30.49
C GLU A 99 4.34 -56.58 -29.81
N GLN A 100 5.65 -56.51 -30.03
CA GLN A 100 6.51 -55.43 -29.51
C GLN A 100 6.17 -54.07 -30.15
N ARG A 101 5.90 -54.01 -31.46
CA ARG A 101 5.37 -52.80 -32.13
C ARG A 101 3.96 -52.41 -31.69
N LEU A 102 3.12 -53.37 -31.30
CA LEU A 102 1.81 -53.08 -30.69
C LEU A 102 1.99 -52.48 -29.29
N LEU A 103 2.90 -53.02 -28.48
CA LEU A 103 3.22 -52.51 -27.15
C LEU A 103 3.85 -51.10 -27.20
N GLU A 104 4.71 -50.83 -28.19
CA GLU A 104 5.24 -49.48 -28.48
C GLU A 104 4.13 -48.50 -28.86
N LYS A 105 3.18 -48.91 -29.70
CA LYS A 105 2.01 -48.07 -30.06
C LYS A 105 1.07 -47.84 -28.88
N GLU A 106 0.87 -48.85 -28.03
CA GLU A 106 0.02 -48.76 -26.84
C GLU A 106 0.64 -47.87 -25.76
N THR A 107 1.97 -47.96 -25.55
CA THR A 107 2.70 -47.04 -24.66
C THR A 107 2.73 -45.60 -25.20
N GLN A 108 2.93 -45.41 -26.51
CA GLN A 108 2.78 -44.09 -27.16
C GLN A 108 1.36 -43.52 -26.99
N HIS A 109 0.33 -44.34 -27.19
CA HIS A 109 -1.06 -43.94 -26.98
C HIS A 109 -1.30 -43.52 -25.51
N HIS A 110 -0.77 -44.27 -24.55
CA HIS A 110 -0.83 -43.93 -23.13
C HIS A 110 -0.11 -42.60 -22.79
N MET A 111 1.02 -42.30 -23.44
CA MET A 111 1.70 -41.01 -23.29
C MET A 111 0.86 -39.86 -23.87
N ILE A 112 0.29 -40.03 -25.07
CA ILE A 112 -0.59 -39.03 -25.69
C ILE A 112 -1.83 -38.76 -24.82
N LEU A 113 -2.44 -39.79 -24.22
CA LEU A 113 -3.56 -39.61 -23.29
C LEU A 113 -3.14 -38.80 -22.04
N ARG A 114 -1.97 -39.08 -21.45
CA ARG A 114 -1.45 -38.32 -20.30
C ARG A 114 -1.14 -36.87 -20.64
N GLU A 115 -0.55 -36.60 -21.80
CA GLU A 115 -0.31 -35.23 -22.27
C GLU A 115 -1.63 -34.49 -22.53
N LEU A 116 -2.59 -35.16 -23.15
CA LEU A 116 -3.92 -34.62 -23.42
C LEU A 116 -4.69 -34.29 -22.13
N ASP A 117 -4.60 -35.13 -21.10
CA ASP A 117 -5.19 -34.84 -19.79
C ASP A 117 -4.44 -33.72 -19.05
N TYR A 118 -3.10 -33.65 -19.13
CA TYR A 118 -2.32 -32.51 -18.64
C TYR A 118 -2.77 -31.18 -19.29
N TYR A 119 -2.98 -31.17 -20.62
CA TYR A 119 -3.47 -29.98 -21.32
C TYR A 119 -4.93 -29.65 -20.99
N LYS A 120 -5.81 -30.65 -20.77
CA LYS A 120 -7.18 -30.40 -20.28
C LYS A 120 -7.18 -29.74 -18.90
N ASP A 121 -6.36 -30.20 -17.97
CA ASP A 121 -6.31 -29.63 -16.62
C ASP A 121 -5.65 -28.24 -16.62
N LYS A 122 -4.68 -28.01 -17.51
CA LYS A 122 -4.14 -26.66 -17.75
C LYS A 122 -5.15 -25.71 -18.40
N LEU A 123 -6.01 -26.21 -19.29
CA LEU A 123 -7.13 -25.45 -19.85
C LEU A 123 -8.16 -25.13 -18.77
N ARG A 124 -8.62 -26.11 -17.99
CA ARG A 124 -9.58 -25.92 -16.88
C ARG A 124 -9.10 -24.91 -15.85
N THR A 125 -7.82 -24.95 -15.47
CA THR A 125 -7.24 -24.00 -14.51
C THR A 125 -7.14 -22.58 -15.07
N THR A 126 -6.79 -22.41 -16.34
CA THR A 126 -6.77 -21.08 -16.99
C THR A 126 -8.18 -20.54 -17.26
N GLU A 127 -9.14 -21.38 -17.63
CA GLU A 127 -10.55 -21.03 -17.76
C GLU A 127 -11.16 -20.63 -16.40
N ALA A 128 -10.85 -21.36 -15.33
CA ALA A 128 -11.27 -21.01 -13.97
C ALA A 128 -10.68 -19.66 -13.51
N ALA A 129 -9.39 -19.42 -13.76
CA ALA A 129 -8.74 -18.14 -13.47
C ALA A 129 -9.38 -16.98 -14.26
N LYS A 130 -9.65 -17.17 -15.56
CA LYS A 130 -10.35 -16.18 -16.40
C LYS A 130 -11.77 -15.91 -15.91
N ALA A 131 -12.52 -16.95 -15.52
CA ALA A 131 -13.87 -16.81 -15.00
C ALA A 131 -13.89 -16.09 -13.64
N GLN A 132 -12.87 -16.29 -12.80
CA GLN A 132 -12.71 -15.55 -11.55
C GLN A 132 -12.38 -14.07 -11.83
N ALA A 133 -11.37 -13.79 -12.66
CA ALA A 133 -10.99 -12.41 -13.03
C ALA A 133 -12.16 -11.63 -13.67
N SER A 134 -13.00 -12.30 -14.47
CA SER A 134 -14.20 -11.69 -15.05
C SER A 134 -15.24 -11.31 -13.97
N LYS A 135 -15.44 -12.15 -12.95
CA LYS A 135 -16.31 -11.84 -11.81
C LYS A 135 -15.77 -10.70 -10.95
N ASP A 136 -14.44 -10.59 -10.83
CA ASP A 136 -13.79 -9.50 -10.10
C ASP A 136 -13.87 -8.17 -10.86
N LEU A 137 -13.72 -8.19 -12.18
CA LEU A 137 -14.00 -7.04 -13.04
C LEU A 137 -15.46 -6.59 -12.93
N ASP A 138 -16.42 -7.52 -12.99
CA ASP A 138 -17.84 -7.22 -12.80
C ASP A 138 -18.14 -6.66 -11.40
N ARG A 139 -17.44 -7.11 -10.36
CA ARG A 139 -17.54 -6.52 -9.01
C ARG A 139 -17.03 -5.08 -9.00
N ALA A 140 -15.84 -4.84 -9.55
CA ALA A 140 -15.23 -3.51 -9.63
C ALA A 140 -16.07 -2.52 -10.45
N ASN A 141 -16.70 -2.97 -11.55
CA ASN A 141 -17.61 -2.15 -12.34
C ASN A 141 -18.89 -1.77 -11.57
N ARG A 142 -19.46 -2.70 -10.77
CA ARG A 142 -20.60 -2.39 -9.90
C ARG A 142 -20.22 -1.37 -8.82
N THR A 143 -19.09 -1.55 -8.13
CA THR A 143 -18.65 -0.60 -7.10
C THR A 143 -18.32 0.77 -7.69
N LEU A 144 -17.74 0.85 -8.89
CA LEU A 144 -17.53 2.11 -9.60
C LEU A 144 -18.87 2.81 -9.89
N GLN A 145 -19.88 2.09 -10.40
CA GLN A 145 -21.20 2.67 -10.67
C GLN A 145 -21.88 3.14 -9.37
N GLU A 146 -21.80 2.36 -8.29
CA GLU A 146 -22.33 2.76 -6.97
C GLU A 146 -21.66 4.03 -6.43
N LEU A 147 -20.33 4.16 -6.57
CA LEU A 147 -19.59 5.36 -6.16
C LEU A 147 -19.93 6.57 -7.04
N THR A 148 -20.10 6.35 -8.35
CA THR A 148 -20.54 7.40 -9.30
C THR A 148 -21.92 7.92 -8.93
N ASN A 149 -22.89 7.03 -8.72
CA ASN A 149 -24.25 7.40 -8.32
C ASN A 149 -24.27 8.13 -6.96
N LYS A 150 -23.42 7.73 -6.00
CA LYS A 150 -23.26 8.42 -4.71
C LYS A 150 -22.65 9.81 -4.88
N LEU A 151 -21.65 9.97 -5.75
CA LEU A 151 -21.01 11.25 -6.05
C LEU A 151 -22.00 12.22 -6.72
N GLU A 152 -22.80 11.73 -7.66
CA GLU A 152 -23.89 12.49 -8.29
C GLU A 152 -24.89 12.98 -7.23
N ALA A 153 -25.45 12.07 -6.42
CA ALA A 153 -26.40 12.42 -5.35
C ALA A 153 -25.82 13.40 -4.31
N LEU A 154 -24.55 13.26 -3.92
CA LEU A 154 -23.87 14.21 -3.04
C LEU A 154 -23.65 15.57 -3.73
N SER A 155 -23.38 15.60 -5.03
CA SER A 155 -23.22 16.83 -5.79
C SER A 155 -24.55 17.59 -5.92
N GLU A 156 -25.66 16.89 -6.14
CA GLU A 156 -27.02 17.45 -6.15
C GLU A 156 -27.42 17.96 -4.77
N SER A 157 -27.19 17.18 -3.71
CA SER A 157 -27.45 17.57 -2.32
C SER A 157 -26.66 18.82 -1.93
N LYS A 158 -25.36 18.88 -2.26
CA LYS A 158 -24.52 20.07 -2.09
C LYS A 158 -25.06 21.27 -2.85
N GLN A 159 -25.52 21.10 -4.08
CA GLN A 159 -26.09 22.19 -4.88
C GLN A 159 -27.42 22.70 -4.29
N ALA A 160 -28.26 21.80 -3.77
CA ALA A 160 -29.46 22.16 -3.04
C ALA A 160 -29.14 22.92 -1.73
N ALA A 161 -28.13 22.50 -0.97
CA ALA A 161 -27.67 23.19 0.23
C ALA A 161 -27.10 24.60 -0.05
N ILE A 162 -26.42 24.78 -1.18
CA ILE A 162 -25.99 26.12 -1.64
C ILE A 162 -27.23 26.98 -1.95
N GLN A 163 -28.22 26.44 -2.67
CA GLN A 163 -29.45 27.18 -2.97
C GLN A 163 -30.24 27.56 -1.71
N THR A 164 -30.37 26.69 -0.71
CA THR A 164 -31.06 27.01 0.55
C THR A 164 -30.31 28.06 1.36
N THR A 165 -28.98 27.99 1.45
CA THR A 165 -28.18 29.02 2.13
C THR A 165 -28.26 30.38 1.42
N ASP A 166 -28.30 30.42 0.07
CA ASP A 166 -28.51 31.67 -0.68
C ASP A 166 -29.95 32.21 -0.55
N VAL A 167 -30.96 31.35 -0.36
CA VAL A 167 -32.33 31.78 0.00
C VAL A 167 -32.36 32.38 1.41
N ALA A 168 -31.78 31.68 2.40
CA ALA A 168 -31.71 32.15 3.79
C ALA A 168 -30.95 33.48 3.90
N LYS A 169 -29.82 33.62 3.19
CA LYS A 169 -29.02 34.85 3.12
C LYS A 169 -29.79 36.02 2.50
N ARG A 170 -30.64 35.78 1.50
CA ARG A 170 -31.55 36.80 0.95
C ARG A 170 -32.64 37.19 1.95
N ARG A 171 -33.24 36.21 2.65
CA ARG A 171 -34.25 36.45 3.69
C ARG A 171 -33.68 37.21 4.89
N SER A 172 -32.47 36.88 5.33
CA SER A 172 -31.75 37.58 6.41
C SER A 172 -31.53 39.06 6.06
N LYS A 173 -31.08 39.37 4.84
CA LYS A 173 -30.95 40.77 4.36
C LYS A 173 -32.30 41.50 4.37
N GLN A 174 -33.37 40.87 3.88
CA GLN A 174 -34.72 41.45 3.93
C GLN A 174 -35.21 41.72 5.36
N LEU A 175 -34.83 40.88 6.33
CA LEU A 175 -35.14 41.09 7.75
C LEU A 175 -34.29 42.22 8.36
N GLU A 176 -33.03 42.39 7.96
CA GLU A 176 -32.23 43.57 8.34
C GLU A 176 -32.75 44.87 7.72
N GLU A 177 -33.22 44.83 6.46
CA GLU A 177 -33.91 45.95 5.81
C GLU A 177 -35.23 46.30 6.55
N GLN A 178 -36.00 45.29 6.99
CA GLN A 178 -37.19 45.51 7.83
C GLN A 178 -36.86 45.98 9.26
N LYS A 179 -35.70 45.60 9.81
CA LYS A 179 -35.19 46.11 11.10
C LYS A 179 -34.99 47.62 11.07
N SER A 180 -34.59 48.18 9.91
CA SER A 180 -34.53 49.63 9.68
C SER A 180 -35.90 50.32 9.70
N ILE A 181 -36.98 49.58 9.43
CA ILE A 181 -38.35 50.11 9.34
C ILE A 181 -39.12 49.99 10.68
N LYS A 182 -38.74 49.04 11.55
CA LYS A 182 -39.61 48.60 12.67
C LYS A 182 -38.97 48.62 14.06
N ALA A 183 -38.17 49.64 14.36
CA ALA A 183 -37.45 49.83 15.63
C ALA A 183 -38.33 50.16 16.87
N GLN A 184 -39.56 49.64 16.98
CA GLN A 184 -40.53 50.05 18.02
C GLN A 184 -41.34 48.94 18.73
N LEU A 185 -41.16 47.65 18.46
CA LEU A 185 -41.85 46.58 19.23
C LEU A 185 -40.97 45.36 19.53
N GLY A 186 -40.89 44.99 20.81
CA GLY A 186 -40.54 43.63 21.29
C GLY A 186 -39.09 43.19 21.09
N HIS A 187 -38.17 43.75 21.86
CA HIS A 187 -36.72 43.47 21.77
C HIS A 187 -36.34 41.97 21.89
N ASP A 188 -37.01 41.22 22.77
CA ASP A 188 -36.52 39.90 23.19
C ASP A 188 -36.95 38.75 22.27
N ALA A 189 -38.16 38.81 21.70
CA ALA A 189 -38.62 37.83 20.72
C ALA A 189 -37.77 37.89 19.43
N TRP A 190 -37.49 39.11 18.95
CA TRP A 190 -36.65 39.31 17.77
C TRP A 190 -35.19 38.88 18.00
N LYS A 191 -34.67 39.01 19.23
CA LYS A 191 -33.33 38.54 19.57
C LYS A 191 -33.26 37.00 19.51
N LEU A 192 -34.26 36.30 20.03
CA LEU A 192 -34.36 34.84 19.95
C LEU A 192 -34.45 34.34 18.48
N ASP A 193 -35.23 35.02 17.64
CA ASP A 193 -35.30 34.71 16.19
C ASP A 193 -33.93 34.88 15.50
N VAL A 194 -33.14 35.89 15.88
CA VAL A 194 -31.79 36.10 15.33
C VAL A 194 -30.78 35.07 15.83
N ASP A 195 -30.83 34.71 17.11
CA ASP A 195 -29.90 33.74 17.69
C ASP A 195 -30.20 32.32 17.17
N THR A 196 -31.48 31.95 16.98
CA THR A 196 -31.87 30.67 16.35
C THR A 196 -31.49 30.59 14.87
N GLU A 197 -31.65 31.67 14.08
CA GLU A 197 -31.15 31.72 12.69
C GLU A 197 -29.60 31.67 12.62
N ARG A 198 -28.89 32.22 13.61
CA ARG A 198 -27.43 32.08 13.72
C ARG A 198 -27.00 30.64 14.00
N GLU A 199 -27.72 29.92 14.87
CA GLU A 199 -27.48 28.50 15.13
C GLU A 199 -27.78 27.64 13.90
N SER A 200 -28.88 27.92 13.20
CA SER A 200 -29.24 27.31 11.91
C SER A 200 -28.15 27.51 10.84
N TYR A 201 -27.61 28.73 10.73
CA TYR A 201 -26.47 29.02 9.85
C TYR A 201 -25.21 28.27 10.27
N LYS A 202 -24.89 28.20 11.57
CA LYS A 202 -23.72 27.47 12.10
C LYS A 202 -23.82 25.96 11.80
N ALA A 203 -25.01 25.37 11.99
CA ALA A 203 -25.27 23.98 11.64
C ALA A 203 -25.12 23.73 10.13
N SER A 204 -25.71 24.60 9.30
CA SER A 204 -25.62 24.53 7.83
C SER A 204 -24.17 24.67 7.33
N ALA A 205 -23.39 25.56 7.94
CA ALA A 205 -21.97 25.73 7.63
C ALA A 205 -21.14 24.50 8.04
N GLY A 206 -21.45 23.88 9.18
CA GLY A 206 -20.85 22.62 9.61
C GLY A 206 -21.11 21.47 8.63
N GLN A 207 -22.35 21.32 8.18
CA GLN A 207 -22.72 20.34 7.14
C GLN A 207 -21.97 20.58 5.83
N LEU A 208 -21.87 21.84 5.38
CA LEU A 208 -21.10 22.20 4.18
C LEU A 208 -19.60 21.86 4.30
N ILE A 209 -19.01 21.98 5.49
CA ILE A 209 -17.62 21.58 5.75
C ILE A 209 -17.49 20.05 5.71
N ALA A 210 -18.40 19.31 6.35
CA ALA A 210 -18.42 17.84 6.31
C ALA A 210 -18.52 17.31 4.87
N SER A 211 -19.48 17.78 4.08
CA SER A 211 -19.64 17.35 2.67
C SER A 211 -18.48 17.80 1.77
N LYS A 212 -17.74 18.87 2.11
CA LYS A 212 -16.48 19.21 1.42
C LYS A 212 -15.36 18.23 1.75
N GLN A 213 -15.27 17.77 2.99
CA GLN A 213 -14.29 16.75 3.38
C GLN A 213 -14.62 15.42 2.71
N GLU A 214 -15.88 14.96 2.75
CA GLU A 214 -16.35 13.75 2.07
C GLU A 214 -16.05 13.78 0.57
N LEU A 215 -16.31 14.92 -0.10
CA LEU A 215 -16.00 15.09 -1.52
C LEU A 215 -14.48 15.11 -1.81
N THR A 216 -13.66 15.49 -0.84
CA THR A 216 -12.18 15.42 -0.96
C THR A 216 -11.69 13.98 -0.80
N ASN A 217 -12.23 13.24 0.17
CA ASN A 217 -11.94 11.83 0.36
C ASN A 217 -12.38 11.00 -0.87
N LEU A 218 -13.60 11.22 -1.38
CA LEU A 218 -14.10 10.54 -2.59
C LEU A 218 -13.25 10.81 -3.83
N ARG A 219 -12.62 11.99 -3.95
CA ARG A 219 -11.66 12.25 -5.04
C ARG A 219 -10.42 11.39 -4.90
N GLN A 220 -9.84 11.33 -3.69
CA GLN A 220 -8.69 10.47 -3.41
C GLN A 220 -9.01 8.99 -3.64
N ASP A 221 -10.20 8.53 -3.27
CA ASP A 221 -10.67 7.16 -3.54
C ASP A 221 -10.82 6.88 -5.05
N VAL A 222 -11.32 7.85 -5.83
CA VAL A 222 -11.42 7.73 -7.30
C VAL A 222 -10.05 7.75 -7.96
N ASP A 223 -9.15 8.63 -7.54
CA ASP A 223 -7.78 8.70 -8.06
C ASP A 223 -7.03 7.38 -7.78
N ALA A 224 -7.10 6.87 -6.54
CA ALA A 224 -6.53 5.57 -6.18
C ALA A 224 -7.16 4.38 -6.94
N ALA A 225 -8.48 4.42 -7.20
CA ALA A 225 -9.14 3.40 -8.01
C ALA A 225 -8.75 3.47 -9.50
N LEU A 226 -8.49 4.67 -10.04
CA LEU A 226 -7.97 4.85 -11.39
C LEU A 226 -6.53 4.33 -11.51
N ASP A 227 -5.66 4.65 -10.54
CA ASP A 227 -4.28 4.13 -10.50
C ASP A 227 -4.26 2.59 -10.40
N ALA A 228 -5.08 2.01 -9.52
CA ALA A 228 -5.23 0.56 -9.40
C ALA A 228 -5.74 -0.09 -10.71
N LYS A 229 -6.66 0.58 -11.42
CA LYS A 229 -7.16 0.13 -12.74
C LYS A 229 -6.08 0.19 -13.82
N LEU A 230 -5.25 1.24 -13.82
CA LEU A 230 -4.13 1.38 -14.75
C LEU A 230 -3.06 0.31 -14.49
N ALA A 231 -2.71 0.06 -13.23
CA ALA A 231 -1.81 -1.03 -12.84
C ALA A 231 -2.34 -2.40 -13.30
N ALA A 232 -3.62 -2.70 -13.05
CA ALA A 232 -4.24 -3.95 -13.49
C ALA A 232 -4.25 -4.13 -15.02
N TYR A 233 -4.36 -3.05 -15.81
CA TYR A 233 -4.21 -3.13 -17.27
C TYR A 233 -2.75 -3.37 -17.70
N GLN A 234 -1.78 -2.77 -17.02
CA GLN A 234 -0.36 -3.01 -17.29
C GLN A 234 0.00 -4.47 -16.99
N GLU A 235 -0.39 -5.00 -15.82
CA GLU A 235 -0.20 -6.42 -15.46
C GLU A 235 -0.87 -7.37 -16.46
N HIS A 236 -2.08 -7.03 -16.93
CA HIS A 236 -2.78 -7.81 -17.97
C HIS A 236 -1.99 -7.82 -19.29
N GLU A 237 -1.50 -6.67 -19.76
CA GLU A 237 -0.73 -6.60 -21.00
C GLU A 237 0.64 -7.26 -20.89
N ASP A 238 1.32 -7.18 -19.74
CA ASP A 238 2.58 -7.89 -19.48
C ASP A 238 2.36 -9.42 -19.45
N ALA A 239 1.28 -9.88 -18.82
CA ALA A 239 0.88 -11.29 -18.86
C ALA A 239 0.52 -11.73 -20.29
N ARG A 240 -0.15 -10.88 -21.08
CA ARG A 240 -0.46 -11.14 -22.50
C ARG A 240 0.81 -11.23 -23.34
N CYS A 241 1.78 -10.33 -23.14
CA CYS A 241 3.08 -10.37 -23.81
C CYS A 241 3.89 -11.62 -23.40
N SER A 242 3.84 -12.01 -22.13
CA SER A 242 4.44 -13.27 -21.65
C SER A 242 3.84 -14.50 -22.34
N THR A 243 2.50 -14.57 -22.44
CA THR A 243 1.85 -15.71 -23.11
C THR A 243 2.13 -15.73 -24.61
N GLN A 244 2.13 -14.57 -25.28
CA GLN A 244 2.47 -14.47 -26.70
C GLN A 244 3.91 -14.93 -27.00
N THR A 245 4.90 -14.42 -26.27
CA THR A 245 6.31 -14.83 -26.45
C THR A 245 6.53 -16.33 -26.18
N ASN A 246 5.78 -16.92 -25.23
CA ASN A 246 5.78 -18.36 -25.00
C ASN A 246 5.10 -19.16 -26.13
N LEU A 247 4.01 -18.64 -26.72
CA LEU A 247 3.38 -19.22 -27.92
C LEU A 247 4.33 -19.17 -29.13
N ASP A 248 5.03 -18.06 -29.34
CA ASP A 248 6.02 -17.90 -30.42
C ASP A 248 7.25 -18.78 -30.21
N ARG A 249 7.66 -19.03 -28.95
CA ARG A 249 8.67 -20.03 -28.60
C ARG A 249 8.17 -21.45 -28.90
N LYS A 250 6.93 -21.79 -28.54
CA LYS A 250 6.32 -23.09 -28.87
C LYS A 250 6.24 -23.31 -30.39
N ALA A 251 5.83 -22.30 -31.15
CA ALA A 251 5.74 -22.37 -32.62
C ALA A 251 7.11 -22.54 -33.29
N ARG A 252 8.17 -21.92 -32.75
CA ARG A 252 9.55 -22.17 -33.18
C ARG A 252 9.98 -23.62 -32.92
N LEU A 253 9.87 -24.08 -31.68
CA LEU A 253 10.22 -25.46 -31.30
C LEU A 253 9.43 -26.51 -32.09
N THR A 254 8.16 -26.24 -32.43
CA THR A 254 7.34 -27.15 -33.24
C THR A 254 7.92 -27.28 -34.66
N ARG A 255 8.26 -26.16 -35.31
CA ARG A 255 8.91 -26.16 -36.63
C ARG A 255 10.30 -26.80 -36.62
N GLU A 256 11.08 -26.58 -35.57
CA GLU A 256 12.38 -27.25 -35.37
C GLU A 256 12.20 -28.77 -35.29
N VAL A 257 11.26 -29.25 -34.47
CA VAL A 257 10.91 -30.68 -34.35
C VAL A 257 10.39 -31.27 -35.65
N GLU A 258 9.59 -30.53 -36.43
CA GLU A 258 9.14 -30.93 -37.76
C GLU A 258 10.34 -31.11 -38.72
N SER A 259 11.25 -30.12 -38.80
CA SER A 259 12.46 -30.24 -39.64
C SER A 259 13.42 -31.36 -39.19
N LEU A 260 13.51 -31.64 -37.88
CA LEU A 260 14.28 -32.77 -37.34
C LEU A 260 13.62 -34.11 -37.69
N ARG A 261 12.29 -34.20 -37.76
CA ARG A 261 11.59 -35.40 -38.24
C ARG A 261 11.82 -35.61 -39.73
N GLU A 262 11.70 -34.56 -40.53
CA GLU A 262 11.96 -34.61 -41.98
C GLU A 262 13.40 -35.06 -42.29
N THR A 263 14.40 -34.50 -41.59
CA THR A 263 15.80 -34.92 -41.76
C THR A 263 16.06 -36.35 -41.27
N ILE A 264 15.42 -36.80 -40.18
CA ILE A 264 15.47 -38.20 -39.75
C ILE A 264 14.83 -39.14 -40.80
N GLU A 265 13.74 -38.73 -41.45
CA GLU A 265 13.10 -39.50 -42.52
C GLU A 265 13.98 -39.55 -43.78
N GLN A 266 14.61 -38.44 -44.16
CA GLN A 266 15.60 -38.39 -45.25
C GLN A 266 16.81 -39.29 -44.97
N VAL A 267 17.39 -39.25 -43.76
CA VAL A 267 18.52 -40.11 -43.37
C VAL A 267 18.13 -41.58 -43.38
N LYS A 268 16.90 -41.93 -42.94
CA LYS A 268 16.39 -43.31 -43.03
C LYS A 268 16.24 -43.77 -44.48
N ALA A 269 15.70 -42.93 -45.36
CA ALA A 269 15.57 -43.24 -46.78
C ALA A 269 16.96 -43.43 -47.44
N ALA A 270 17.92 -42.55 -47.16
CA ALA A 270 19.29 -42.68 -47.64
C ALA A 270 19.99 -43.94 -47.11
N SER A 271 19.79 -44.30 -45.84
CA SER A 271 20.31 -45.54 -45.25
C SER A 271 19.72 -46.79 -45.92
N GLN A 272 18.41 -46.80 -46.18
CA GLN A 272 17.75 -47.90 -46.90
C GLN A 272 18.26 -48.04 -48.33
N GLN A 273 18.41 -46.92 -49.05
CA GLN A 273 18.99 -46.92 -50.38
C GLN A 273 20.44 -47.45 -50.38
N ALA A 274 21.27 -47.03 -49.42
CA ALA A 274 22.65 -47.51 -49.29
C ALA A 274 22.72 -49.02 -48.95
N GLU A 275 21.77 -49.54 -48.15
CA GLU A 275 21.64 -50.98 -47.90
C GLU A 275 21.23 -51.75 -49.17
N GLU A 276 20.29 -51.24 -49.96
CA GLU A 276 19.87 -51.83 -51.24
C GLU A 276 21.01 -51.84 -52.28
N GLU A 277 21.74 -50.73 -52.41
CA GLU A 277 22.91 -50.62 -53.29
C GLU A 277 24.05 -51.55 -52.84
N HIS A 278 24.31 -51.67 -51.53
CA HIS A 278 25.29 -52.61 -50.99
C HIS A 278 24.92 -54.07 -51.28
N LEU A 279 23.64 -54.44 -51.16
CA LEU A 279 23.14 -55.78 -51.48
C LEU A 279 23.29 -56.10 -52.98
N MET A 280 22.94 -55.16 -53.86
CA MET A 280 23.15 -55.28 -55.30
C MET A 280 24.62 -55.51 -55.65
N LEU A 281 25.52 -54.69 -55.11
CA LEU A 281 26.95 -54.74 -55.38
C LEU A 281 27.59 -56.02 -54.79
N THR A 282 27.06 -56.55 -53.70
CA THR A 282 27.45 -57.86 -53.14
C THR A 282 27.04 -59.00 -54.07
N ALA A 283 25.81 -59.00 -54.60
CA ALA A 283 25.35 -60.00 -55.55
C ALA A 283 26.14 -59.96 -56.88
N GLU A 284 26.48 -58.77 -57.38
CA GLU A 284 27.34 -58.61 -58.56
C GLU A 284 28.75 -59.19 -58.32
N LYS A 285 29.35 -58.93 -57.14
CA LYS A 285 30.62 -59.53 -56.73
C LYS A 285 30.55 -61.06 -56.65
N GLU A 286 29.47 -61.64 -56.13
CA GLU A 286 29.28 -63.10 -56.09
C GLU A 286 29.23 -63.69 -57.51
N ILE A 287 28.50 -63.06 -58.44
CA ILE A 287 28.47 -63.48 -59.85
C ILE A 287 29.88 -63.40 -60.46
N TYR A 288 30.61 -62.32 -60.24
CA TYR A 288 31.97 -62.14 -60.77
C TYR A 288 32.94 -63.20 -60.23
N VAL A 289 32.88 -63.52 -58.93
CA VAL A 289 33.69 -64.58 -58.31
C VAL A 289 33.34 -65.95 -58.87
N LEU A 290 32.06 -66.26 -59.12
CA LEU A 290 31.65 -67.52 -59.74
C LEU A 290 32.17 -67.66 -61.17
N VAL A 291 32.08 -66.60 -61.98
CA VAL A 291 32.63 -66.56 -63.35
C VAL A 291 34.15 -66.82 -63.31
N HIS A 292 34.90 -66.06 -62.50
CA HIS A 292 36.36 -66.24 -62.38
C HIS A 292 36.76 -67.62 -61.86
N LYS A 293 36.01 -68.18 -60.90
CA LYS A 293 36.25 -69.55 -60.43
C LYS A 293 36.07 -70.58 -61.55
N SER A 294 35.00 -70.45 -62.35
CA SER A 294 34.78 -71.35 -63.50
C SER A 294 35.85 -71.20 -64.59
N ALA A 295 36.30 -69.97 -64.87
CA ALA A 295 37.41 -69.70 -65.79
C ALA A 295 38.73 -70.30 -65.30
N LYS A 296 39.03 -70.18 -64.00
CA LYS A 296 40.17 -70.83 -63.36
C LYS A 296 40.10 -72.36 -63.49
N GLU A 297 38.96 -72.97 -63.20
CA GLU A 297 38.76 -74.42 -63.33
C GLU A 297 38.86 -74.92 -64.78
N ILE A 298 38.63 -74.06 -65.78
CA ILE A 298 38.92 -74.34 -67.20
C ILE A 298 40.44 -74.31 -67.42
N ALA A 299 41.11 -73.21 -67.05
CA ALA A 299 42.56 -73.04 -67.25
C ALA A 299 43.40 -74.11 -66.53
N GLU A 300 43.03 -74.51 -65.31
CA GLU A 300 43.74 -75.57 -64.57
C GLU A 300 43.63 -76.95 -65.27
N ARG A 301 42.51 -77.25 -65.93
CA ARG A 301 42.38 -78.47 -66.74
C ARG A 301 43.27 -78.45 -67.98
N GLU A 302 43.37 -77.29 -68.62
CA GLU A 302 44.20 -77.09 -69.81
C GLU A 302 45.71 -77.13 -69.47
N ILE A 303 46.11 -76.52 -68.35
CA ILE A 303 47.49 -76.62 -67.82
C ILE A 303 47.86 -78.07 -67.47
N ASN A 304 46.95 -78.86 -66.91
CA ASN A 304 47.21 -80.27 -66.62
C ASN A 304 47.34 -81.11 -67.91
N HIS A 305 46.50 -80.86 -68.92
CA HIS A 305 46.63 -81.46 -70.25
C HIS A 305 48.00 -81.18 -70.88
N LEU A 306 48.40 -79.90 -70.93
CA LEU A 306 49.70 -79.48 -71.47
C LEU A 306 50.88 -80.03 -70.67
N ARG A 307 50.72 -80.23 -69.35
CA ARG A 307 51.75 -80.83 -68.48
C ARG A 307 51.97 -82.31 -68.80
N ASP A 308 50.92 -83.05 -69.12
CA ASP A 308 51.03 -84.44 -69.56
C ASP A 308 51.69 -84.53 -70.95
N GLU A 309 51.42 -83.58 -71.85
CA GLU A 309 52.02 -83.49 -73.19
C GLU A 309 53.51 -83.09 -73.18
N CYS A 310 53.98 -82.31 -72.19
CA CYS A 310 55.37 -81.82 -72.12
C CYS A 310 56.42 -82.86 -71.65
N SER A 311 56.07 -84.14 -71.47
CA SER A 311 56.96 -85.17 -70.90
C SER A 311 57.90 -85.86 -71.92
N GLY A 312 58.37 -85.15 -72.96
CA GLY A 312 59.21 -85.69 -74.04
C GLY A 312 60.50 -84.87 -74.31
N PRO A 313 61.68 -85.50 -74.46
CA PRO A 313 62.94 -84.78 -74.65
C PRO A 313 63.23 -84.46 -76.12
N GLY A 314 63.55 -83.20 -76.43
CA GLY A 314 63.89 -82.79 -77.79
C GLY A 314 64.61 -81.44 -77.86
N ASP A 315 65.94 -81.47 -77.89
CA ASP A 315 66.79 -80.28 -78.02
C ASP A 315 66.65 -79.58 -79.39
N SER A 316 65.67 -78.69 -79.49
CA SER A 316 65.71 -77.47 -80.34
C SER A 316 65.86 -76.21 -79.47
N ASN A 317 66.25 -76.43 -78.22
CA ASN A 317 65.81 -75.71 -77.01
C ASN A 317 66.68 -74.48 -76.69
N LEU A 318 67.10 -73.72 -77.72
CA LEU A 318 67.93 -72.52 -77.58
C LEU A 318 67.46 -71.36 -78.48
N LYS A 319 66.98 -71.65 -79.70
CA LYS A 319 66.42 -70.60 -80.57
C LYS A 319 64.97 -70.29 -80.21
N GLY A 320 64.17 -71.33 -79.93
CA GLY A 320 62.86 -71.18 -79.31
C GLY A 320 62.95 -70.40 -77.99
N LYS A 321 63.86 -70.82 -77.09
CA LYS A 321 64.14 -70.10 -75.84
C LYS A 321 64.48 -68.62 -76.01
N LEU A 322 65.14 -68.22 -77.10
CA LEU A 322 65.48 -66.81 -77.32
C LEU A 322 64.26 -65.99 -77.75
N GLU A 323 63.42 -66.53 -78.63
CA GLU A 323 62.13 -65.91 -79.00
C GLU A 323 61.20 -65.85 -77.77
N GLU A 324 61.17 -66.93 -77.00
CA GLU A 324 60.40 -67.11 -75.76
C GLU A 324 60.87 -66.18 -74.64
N THR A 325 62.17 -65.96 -74.45
CA THR A 325 62.66 -64.94 -73.50
C THR A 325 62.35 -63.53 -73.97
N ASN A 326 62.36 -63.27 -75.28
CA ASN A 326 62.06 -61.94 -75.83
C ASN A 326 60.56 -61.61 -75.69
N GLU A 327 59.68 -62.57 -75.95
CA GLU A 327 58.25 -62.41 -75.74
C GLU A 327 57.89 -62.40 -74.23
N ALA A 328 58.61 -63.15 -73.39
CA ALA A 328 58.51 -63.04 -71.93
C ALA A 328 58.97 -61.66 -71.39
N ILE A 329 60.00 -61.05 -71.97
CA ILE A 329 60.40 -59.67 -71.65
C ILE A 329 59.28 -58.68 -72.01
N LYS A 330 58.60 -58.89 -73.14
CA LYS A 330 57.42 -58.12 -73.57
C LYS A 330 56.26 -58.26 -72.57
N VAL A 331 55.91 -59.48 -72.19
CA VAL A 331 54.87 -59.76 -71.17
C VAL A 331 55.24 -59.12 -69.83
N LEU A 332 56.51 -59.16 -69.42
CA LEU A 332 56.98 -58.45 -68.22
C LEU A 332 56.92 -56.92 -68.36
N GLN A 333 57.10 -56.36 -69.55
CA GLN A 333 56.92 -54.94 -69.82
C GLN A 333 55.45 -54.52 -69.80
N GLU A 334 54.55 -55.33 -70.36
CA GLU A 334 53.10 -55.13 -70.28
C GLU A 334 52.63 -55.24 -68.83
N GLN A 335 52.97 -56.31 -68.11
CA GLN A 335 52.67 -56.46 -66.69
C GLN A 335 53.23 -55.30 -65.83
N LEU A 336 54.43 -54.81 -66.13
CA LEU A 336 55.00 -53.64 -65.43
C LEU A 336 54.22 -52.36 -65.72
N ASN A 337 53.71 -52.18 -66.94
CA ASN A 337 52.89 -51.03 -67.30
C ASN A 337 51.47 -51.15 -66.73
N ASP A 338 50.87 -52.33 -66.71
CA ASP A 338 49.59 -52.62 -66.06
C ASP A 338 49.67 -52.36 -64.55
N VAL A 339 50.71 -52.87 -63.88
CA VAL A 339 50.95 -52.56 -62.45
C VAL A 339 51.15 -51.06 -62.24
N ARG A 340 51.95 -50.38 -63.06
CA ARG A 340 52.13 -48.92 -62.96
C ARG A 340 50.83 -48.15 -63.16
N THR A 341 49.96 -48.54 -64.09
CA THR A 341 48.67 -47.87 -64.30
C THR A 341 47.70 -48.16 -63.16
N SER A 342 47.66 -49.40 -62.65
CA SER A 342 46.91 -49.78 -61.45
C SER A 342 47.36 -48.98 -60.22
N ASP A 343 48.67 -48.89 -59.97
CA ASP A 343 49.26 -48.12 -58.87
C ASP A 343 48.89 -46.64 -58.99
N LEU A 344 49.03 -46.06 -60.19
CA LEU A 344 48.72 -44.65 -60.44
C LEU A 344 47.23 -44.35 -60.29
N CYS A 345 46.34 -45.24 -60.73
CA CYS A 345 44.91 -45.17 -60.46
C CYS A 345 44.60 -45.28 -58.95
N SER A 346 45.26 -46.18 -58.22
CA SER A 346 45.07 -46.31 -56.76
C SER A 346 45.52 -45.07 -56.01
N LEU A 347 46.67 -44.47 -56.40
CA LEU A 347 47.15 -43.21 -55.87
C LEU A 347 46.18 -42.06 -56.19
N GLN A 348 45.59 -42.05 -57.38
CA GLN A 348 44.59 -41.04 -57.75
C GLN A 348 43.32 -41.15 -56.89
N VAL A 349 42.84 -42.36 -56.59
CA VAL A 349 41.74 -42.59 -55.64
C VAL A 349 42.11 -42.07 -54.24
N VAL A 350 43.27 -42.46 -53.69
CA VAL A 350 43.74 -42.02 -52.37
C VAL A 350 43.91 -40.50 -52.29
N VAL A 351 44.36 -39.84 -53.37
CA VAL A 351 44.42 -38.36 -53.44
C VAL A 351 43.02 -37.76 -53.38
N THR A 352 42.04 -38.30 -54.13
CA THR A 352 40.65 -37.78 -54.08
C THR A 352 39.97 -38.01 -52.72
N GLU A 353 40.26 -39.13 -52.05
CA GLU A 353 39.80 -39.39 -50.67
C GLU A 353 40.44 -38.41 -49.68
N LEU A 354 41.74 -38.15 -49.81
CA LEU A 354 42.46 -37.18 -48.98
C LEU A 354 41.93 -35.74 -49.16
N ASP A 355 41.64 -35.33 -50.40
CA ASP A 355 40.99 -34.05 -50.70
C ASP A 355 39.51 -33.98 -50.25
N SER A 356 38.83 -35.12 -50.12
CA SER A 356 37.49 -35.19 -49.49
C SER A 356 37.59 -34.99 -47.98
N ASN A 357 38.42 -35.79 -47.31
CA ASN A 357 38.67 -35.74 -45.87
C ASN A 357 39.16 -34.36 -45.43
N LYS A 358 40.00 -33.70 -46.24
CA LYS A 358 40.45 -32.33 -45.99
C LYS A 358 39.30 -31.33 -45.94
N ARG A 359 38.35 -31.40 -46.89
CA ARG A 359 37.16 -30.52 -46.93
C ARG A 359 36.22 -30.78 -45.77
N GLU A 360 36.10 -32.03 -45.33
CA GLU A 360 35.33 -32.37 -44.11
C GLU A 360 35.98 -31.78 -42.85
N ILE A 361 37.31 -31.85 -42.72
CA ILE A 361 38.03 -31.21 -41.61
C ILE A 361 37.87 -29.69 -41.64
N GLU A 362 37.95 -29.05 -42.81
CA GLU A 362 37.71 -27.60 -42.98
C GLU A 362 36.28 -27.23 -42.50
N LYS A 363 35.27 -28.01 -42.88
CA LYS A 363 33.89 -27.83 -42.40
C LYS A 363 33.73 -28.01 -40.89
N ILE A 364 34.38 -29.02 -40.29
CA ILE A 364 34.38 -29.24 -38.83
C ILE A 364 35.03 -28.07 -38.09
N VAL A 365 36.05 -27.43 -38.68
CA VAL A 365 36.67 -26.21 -38.13
C VAL A 365 35.69 -25.03 -38.16
N GLU A 366 34.98 -24.81 -39.26
CA GLU A 366 33.94 -23.78 -39.37
C GLU A 366 32.80 -24.00 -38.37
N GLU A 367 32.32 -25.24 -38.22
CA GLU A 367 31.29 -25.62 -37.23
C GLU A 367 31.80 -25.37 -35.79
N ARG A 368 33.06 -25.70 -35.48
CA ARG A 368 33.68 -25.41 -34.19
C ARG A 368 33.80 -23.92 -33.91
N ASP A 369 34.16 -23.11 -34.90
CA ASP A 369 34.25 -21.65 -34.72
C ASP A 369 32.87 -21.00 -34.57
N SER A 370 31.85 -21.52 -35.26
CA SER A 370 30.45 -21.15 -35.02
C SER A 370 30.03 -21.48 -33.58
N ILE A 371 30.31 -22.69 -33.09
CA ILE A 371 30.01 -23.10 -31.70
C ILE A 371 30.76 -22.23 -30.69
N GLN A 372 32.04 -21.92 -30.92
CA GLN A 372 32.82 -21.06 -30.05
C GLN A 372 32.20 -19.65 -29.96
N SER A 373 31.82 -19.05 -31.09
CA SER A 373 31.17 -17.73 -31.10
C SER A 373 29.83 -17.72 -30.34
N TYR A 374 29.08 -18.83 -30.38
CA TYR A 374 27.84 -18.99 -29.63
C TYR A 374 28.08 -19.19 -28.12
N LEU A 375 29.13 -19.94 -27.76
CA LEU A 375 29.58 -20.08 -26.36
C LEU A 375 30.05 -18.74 -25.78
N ASP A 376 30.78 -17.95 -26.57
CA ASP A 376 31.22 -16.60 -26.17
C ASP A 376 30.00 -15.67 -25.98
N SER A 377 29.00 -15.74 -26.87
CA SER A 377 27.72 -15.02 -26.73
C SER A 377 27.01 -15.39 -25.43
N ILE A 378 26.81 -16.69 -25.15
CA ILE A 378 26.23 -17.17 -23.89
C ILE A 378 27.07 -16.73 -22.68
N GLY A 379 28.40 -16.72 -22.80
CA GLY A 379 29.30 -16.23 -21.77
C GLY A 379 29.05 -14.76 -21.42
N THR A 380 28.87 -13.90 -22.43
CA THR A 380 28.52 -12.49 -22.20
C THR A 380 27.12 -12.33 -21.58
N GLU A 381 26.10 -13.05 -22.07
CA GLU A 381 24.75 -13.04 -21.48
C GLU A 381 24.75 -13.49 -20.01
N LEU A 382 25.55 -14.52 -19.68
CA LEU A 382 25.69 -15.04 -18.32
C LEU A 382 26.32 -14.01 -17.37
N GLU A 383 27.38 -13.31 -17.79
CA GLU A 383 27.95 -12.22 -16.99
C GLU A 383 26.99 -11.06 -16.82
N ASP A 384 26.20 -10.76 -17.86
CA ASP A 384 25.17 -9.73 -17.81
C ASP A 384 24.04 -10.08 -16.84
N VAL A 385 23.60 -11.34 -16.80
CA VAL A 385 22.65 -11.86 -15.78
C VAL A 385 23.28 -11.86 -14.39
N ARG A 386 24.55 -12.24 -14.23
CA ARG A 386 25.29 -12.16 -12.95
C ARG A 386 25.40 -10.71 -12.44
N ARG A 387 25.57 -9.74 -13.34
CA ARG A 387 25.57 -8.31 -13.04
C ARG A 387 24.19 -7.81 -12.61
N ARG A 388 23.14 -8.06 -13.41
CA ARG A 388 21.75 -7.71 -13.06
C ARG A 388 21.32 -8.31 -11.72
N ARG A 389 21.74 -9.55 -11.40
CA ARG A 389 21.47 -10.17 -10.09
C ARG A 389 22.07 -9.34 -8.95
N ARG A 390 23.34 -8.95 -9.04
CA ARG A 390 24.01 -8.10 -8.04
C ARG A 390 23.31 -6.75 -7.88
N GLU A 391 22.89 -6.12 -8.97
CA GLU A 391 22.14 -4.85 -8.97
C GLU A 391 20.73 -4.97 -8.36
N CYS A 392 20.09 -6.14 -8.46
CA CYS A 392 18.83 -6.41 -7.77
C CYS A 392 19.05 -6.72 -6.29
N GLU A 393 20.14 -7.40 -5.94
CA GLU A 393 20.53 -7.75 -4.58
C GLU A 393 20.85 -6.50 -3.75
N THR A 394 21.58 -5.52 -4.31
CA THR A 394 21.78 -4.21 -3.65
C THR A 394 20.49 -3.43 -3.46
N ARG A 395 19.63 -3.36 -4.49
CA ARG A 395 18.31 -2.71 -4.41
C ARG A 395 17.38 -3.38 -3.40
N ALA A 396 17.47 -4.70 -3.23
CA ALA A 396 16.73 -5.42 -2.20
C ALA A 396 17.20 -5.00 -0.80
N SER A 397 18.51 -4.96 -0.54
CA SER A 397 19.05 -4.50 0.75
C SER A 397 18.72 -3.03 1.06
N GLU A 398 18.70 -2.15 0.05
CA GLU A 398 18.25 -0.75 0.19
C GLU A 398 16.77 -0.68 0.58
N ALA A 399 15.91 -1.49 -0.05
CA ALA A 399 14.49 -1.58 0.28
C ALA A 399 14.25 -2.18 1.68
N GLU A 400 14.99 -3.21 2.07
CA GLU A 400 14.96 -3.79 3.42
C GLU A 400 15.34 -2.77 4.49
N TYR A 401 16.39 -1.97 4.26
CA TYR A 401 16.77 -0.87 5.15
C TYR A 401 15.68 0.21 5.25
N GLY A 402 15.01 0.53 4.14
CA GLY A 402 13.85 1.43 4.14
C GLY A 402 12.65 0.88 4.94
N LEU A 403 12.34 -0.41 4.80
CA LEU A 403 11.30 -1.08 5.58
C LEU A 403 11.63 -1.10 7.08
N GLU A 404 12.89 -1.32 7.45
CA GLU A 404 13.30 -1.32 8.85
C GLU A 404 13.22 0.08 9.50
N GLN A 405 13.57 1.13 8.75
CA GLN A 405 13.31 2.52 9.19
C GLN A 405 11.82 2.80 9.38
N LEU A 406 10.95 2.31 8.48
CA LEU A 406 9.50 2.48 8.62
C LEU A 406 8.95 1.72 9.83
N ARG A 407 9.43 0.49 10.10
CA ARG A 407 9.11 -0.26 11.32
C ARG A 407 9.50 0.50 12.58
N ALA A 408 10.73 1.03 12.63
CA ALA A 408 11.18 1.81 13.78
C ALA A 408 10.31 3.06 14.01
N ARG A 409 9.92 3.78 12.94
CA ARG A 409 8.99 4.92 13.04
C ARG A 409 7.59 4.51 13.50
N LEU A 410 7.08 3.38 13.02
CA LEU A 410 5.77 2.85 13.44
C LEU A 410 5.78 2.46 14.92
N GLU A 411 6.85 1.83 15.41
CA GLU A 411 6.94 1.45 16.82
C GLU A 411 7.06 2.68 17.74
N ILE A 412 7.82 3.73 17.33
CA ILE A 412 7.83 5.03 18.03
C ILE A 412 6.42 5.63 18.09
N LYS A 413 5.70 5.68 16.96
CA LYS A 413 4.32 6.20 16.91
C LYS A 413 3.34 5.35 17.71
N ARG A 414 3.58 4.06 17.81
CA ARG A 414 2.82 3.14 18.68
C ARG A 414 3.08 3.43 20.16
N THR A 415 4.33 3.62 20.57
CA THR A 415 4.65 3.96 21.97
C THR A 415 4.09 5.33 22.35
N GLU A 416 4.19 6.34 21.48
CA GLU A 416 3.54 7.65 21.69
C GLU A 416 2.02 7.52 21.84
N LEU A 417 1.37 6.64 21.06
CA LEU A 417 -0.08 6.41 21.12
C LEU A 417 -0.50 5.70 22.42
N GLU A 418 0.25 4.69 22.87
CA GLU A 418 -0.03 4.03 24.15
C GLU A 418 0.28 4.95 25.34
N GLU A 419 1.32 5.79 25.26
CA GLU A 419 1.59 6.85 26.23
C GLU A 419 0.42 7.86 26.27
N ALA A 420 -0.06 8.33 25.12
CA ALA A 420 -1.23 9.22 25.04
C ALA A 420 -2.54 8.58 25.56
N LYS A 421 -2.72 7.26 25.43
CA LYS A 421 -3.88 6.53 25.99
C LYS A 421 -3.78 6.31 27.51
N SER A 422 -2.57 6.07 28.01
CA SER A 422 -2.27 5.92 29.45
C SER A 422 -2.08 7.27 30.17
N SER A 423 -2.07 8.36 29.40
CA SER A 423 -2.12 9.72 29.90
C SER A 423 -3.49 9.99 30.52
N ASN A 424 -3.60 9.70 31.81
CA ASN A 424 -4.77 9.98 32.65
C ASN A 424 -5.04 11.50 32.83
N VAL A 425 -4.59 12.36 31.91
CA VAL A 425 -4.82 13.81 31.93
C VAL A 425 -6.31 14.12 31.85
N PHE A 426 -7.10 13.32 31.12
CA PHE A 426 -8.56 13.48 31.11
C PHE A 426 -9.17 13.19 32.49
N ASP A 427 -8.83 12.04 33.10
CA ASP A 427 -9.33 11.65 34.43
C ASP A 427 -8.88 12.64 35.52
N GLN A 428 -7.64 13.11 35.45
CA GLN A 428 -7.10 14.14 36.36
C GLN A 428 -7.83 15.47 36.20
N MET A 429 -8.06 15.91 34.96
CA MET A 429 -8.79 17.15 34.68
C MET A 429 -10.27 17.04 35.07
N GLN A 430 -10.87 15.85 34.98
CA GLN A 430 -12.21 15.57 35.48
C GLN A 430 -12.26 15.63 37.01
N LEU A 431 -11.31 15.01 37.72
CA LEU A 431 -11.19 15.09 39.18
C LEU A 431 -11.02 16.54 39.68
N ASP A 432 -10.18 17.33 39.01
CA ASP A 432 -9.96 18.73 39.36
C ASP A 432 -11.22 19.59 39.10
N LEU A 433 -12.00 19.28 38.05
CA LEU A 433 -13.26 19.95 37.74
C LEU A 433 -14.38 19.56 38.72
N GLU A 434 -14.51 18.29 39.08
CA GLU A 434 -15.45 17.82 40.12
C GLU A 434 -15.12 18.45 41.48
N LYS A 435 -13.83 18.58 41.82
CA LYS A 435 -13.37 19.27 43.03
C LYS A 435 -13.72 20.76 43.00
N LEU A 436 -13.49 21.45 41.88
CA LEU A 436 -13.87 22.87 41.71
C LEU A 436 -15.38 23.09 41.83
N LEU A 437 -16.19 22.20 41.24
CA LEU A 437 -17.65 22.26 41.38
C LEU A 437 -18.07 22.11 42.86
N ALA A 438 -17.52 21.14 43.58
CA ALA A 438 -17.77 20.94 45.01
C ALA A 438 -17.23 22.07 45.90
N GLU A 439 -16.21 22.82 45.45
CA GLU A 439 -15.78 24.09 46.08
C GLU A 439 -16.82 25.19 45.83
N THR A 440 -17.22 25.44 44.58
CA THR A 440 -18.22 26.47 44.26
C THR A 440 -19.61 26.23 44.87
N GLU A 441 -20.04 24.98 45.03
CA GLU A 441 -21.31 24.64 45.69
C GLU A 441 -21.26 24.94 47.20
N ARG A 442 -20.14 24.64 47.87
CA ARG A 442 -19.92 25.00 49.27
C ARG A 442 -19.92 26.51 49.48
N ASP A 443 -19.20 27.24 48.64
CA ASP A 443 -19.12 28.69 48.69
C ASP A 443 -20.51 29.31 48.44
N GLY A 444 -21.29 28.75 47.50
CA GLY A 444 -22.69 29.14 47.26
C GLY A 444 -23.60 28.94 48.47
N ILE A 445 -23.49 27.80 49.16
CA ILE A 445 -24.23 27.53 50.41
C ILE A 445 -23.82 28.50 51.54
N GLU A 446 -22.55 28.89 51.61
CA GLU A 446 -22.06 29.87 52.59
C GLU A 446 -22.57 31.29 52.27
N VAL A 447 -22.53 31.71 51.01
CA VAL A 447 -23.13 32.98 50.54
C VAL A 447 -24.64 33.02 50.81
N GLU A 448 -25.37 31.92 50.59
CA GLU A 448 -26.80 31.85 50.93
C GLU A 448 -27.07 32.01 52.44
N LYS A 449 -26.22 31.45 53.31
CA LYS A 449 -26.35 31.61 54.76
C LYS A 449 -26.10 33.06 55.18
N LEU A 450 -25.02 33.65 54.69
CA LEU A 450 -24.68 35.05 54.93
C LEU A 450 -25.78 35.99 54.41
N HIS A 451 -26.39 35.69 53.26
CA HIS A 451 -27.50 36.48 52.73
C HIS A 451 -28.74 36.43 53.64
N LYS A 452 -29.08 35.24 54.18
CA LYS A 452 -30.17 35.07 55.17
C LYS A 452 -29.89 35.81 56.48
N GLU A 453 -28.63 35.82 56.93
CA GLU A 453 -28.20 36.56 58.12
C GLU A 453 -28.25 38.09 57.92
N ILE A 454 -27.80 38.57 56.75
CA ILE A 454 -27.90 39.99 56.37
C ILE A 454 -29.37 40.44 56.31
N GLU A 455 -30.27 39.63 55.75
CA GLU A 455 -31.70 39.97 55.67
C GLU A 455 -32.38 39.99 57.05
N LEU A 456 -31.97 39.12 57.98
CA LEU A 456 -32.42 39.18 59.38
C LEU A 456 -31.93 40.46 60.08
N LEU A 457 -30.63 40.78 59.97
CA LEU A 457 -30.06 42.02 60.53
C LEU A 457 -30.70 43.28 59.91
N ARG A 458 -31.09 43.22 58.64
CA ARG A 458 -31.86 44.27 57.97
C ARG A 458 -33.24 44.44 58.62
N GLN A 459 -33.98 43.36 58.84
CA GLN A 459 -35.29 43.43 59.49
C GLN A 459 -35.20 43.95 60.93
N GLU A 460 -34.18 43.55 61.69
CA GLU A 460 -33.91 44.06 63.03
C GLU A 460 -33.58 45.57 63.03
N THR A 461 -32.75 46.04 62.08
CA THR A 461 -32.41 47.47 61.95
C THR A 461 -33.58 48.32 61.43
N GLU A 462 -34.41 47.80 60.53
CA GLU A 462 -35.66 48.45 60.11
C GLU A 462 -36.64 48.56 61.29
N ALA A 463 -36.82 47.51 62.10
CA ALA A 463 -37.64 47.54 63.31
C ALA A 463 -37.10 48.52 64.36
N ALA A 464 -35.79 48.55 64.60
CA ALA A 464 -35.15 49.53 65.47
C ALA A 464 -35.35 50.98 64.97
N SER A 465 -35.31 51.21 63.64
CA SER A 465 -35.59 52.52 63.04
C SER A 465 -37.04 52.98 63.22
N PHE A 466 -37.99 52.03 63.30
CA PHE A 466 -39.39 52.32 63.54
C PHE A 466 -39.61 52.69 65.01
N ALA A 467 -39.04 51.91 65.94
CA ALA A 467 -39.07 52.21 67.37
C ALA A 467 -38.38 53.54 67.70
N ALA A 468 -37.29 53.90 67.00
CA ALA A 468 -36.64 55.20 67.12
C ALA A 468 -37.56 56.35 66.68
N ARG A 469 -38.20 56.24 65.50
CA ARG A 469 -39.17 57.25 65.03
C ARG A 469 -40.37 57.39 65.97
N GLU A 470 -40.91 56.29 66.48
CA GLU A 470 -42.00 56.33 67.46
C GLU A 470 -41.58 57.01 68.78
N ALA A 471 -40.31 56.86 69.18
CA ALA A 471 -39.75 57.56 70.33
C ALA A 471 -39.52 59.06 70.06
N ASP A 472 -39.06 59.43 68.86
CA ASP A 472 -38.89 60.83 68.43
C ASP A 472 -40.25 61.55 68.35
N GLU A 473 -41.29 60.92 67.79
CA GLU A 473 -42.66 61.47 67.75
C GLU A 473 -43.22 61.70 69.17
N LYS A 474 -43.02 60.74 70.09
CA LYS A 474 -43.40 60.90 71.51
C LYS A 474 -42.61 62.01 72.20
N LEU A 475 -41.33 62.18 71.87
CA LEU A 475 -40.50 63.26 72.40
C LEU A 475 -40.96 64.63 71.86
N GLU A 476 -41.37 64.73 70.60
CA GLU A 476 -41.94 65.95 70.03
C GLU A 476 -43.27 66.34 70.70
N VAL A 477 -44.14 65.35 71.01
CA VAL A 477 -45.35 65.58 71.81
C VAL A 477 -44.99 66.06 73.22
N ALA A 478 -44.07 65.40 73.91
CA ALA A 478 -43.62 65.80 75.24
C ALA A 478 -42.96 67.20 75.27
N LEU A 479 -42.26 67.60 74.20
CA LEU A 479 -41.74 68.96 74.04
C LEU A 479 -42.86 69.98 73.91
N LYS A 480 -43.89 69.72 73.10
CA LYS A 480 -45.07 70.60 72.96
C LYS A 480 -45.85 70.72 74.27
N GLU A 481 -45.99 69.63 75.01
CA GLU A 481 -46.60 69.64 76.35
C GLU A 481 -45.74 70.44 77.35
N ALA A 482 -44.42 70.32 77.31
CA ALA A 482 -43.50 71.09 78.15
C ALA A 482 -43.49 72.59 77.79
N GLU A 483 -43.61 72.94 76.51
CA GLU A 483 -43.77 74.33 76.06
C GLU A 483 -45.11 74.91 76.54
N ALA A 484 -46.22 74.18 76.40
CA ALA A 484 -47.52 74.58 76.93
C ALA A 484 -47.51 74.73 78.47
N ALA A 485 -46.82 73.83 79.19
CA ALA A 485 -46.63 73.95 80.63
C ALA A 485 -45.80 75.19 81.01
N LYS A 486 -44.81 75.56 80.20
CA LYS A 486 -43.98 76.77 80.38
C LYS A 486 -44.73 78.07 80.04
N GLU A 487 -45.69 78.03 79.12
CA GLU A 487 -46.62 79.14 78.89
C GLU A 487 -47.63 79.28 80.04
N ALA A 488 -48.11 78.16 80.59
CA ALA A 488 -48.93 78.16 81.80
C ALA A 488 -48.16 78.65 83.05
N GLU A 489 -46.87 78.33 83.17
CA GLU A 489 -45.95 78.85 84.19
C GLU A 489 -45.83 80.38 84.10
N LYS A 490 -45.58 80.93 82.90
CA LYS A 490 -45.58 82.39 82.69
C LYS A 490 -46.91 83.05 83.05
N LEU A 491 -48.03 82.45 82.66
CA LEU A 491 -49.37 82.93 83.02
C LEU A 491 -49.64 82.88 84.53
N ALA A 492 -49.01 81.95 85.26
CA ALA A 492 -49.07 81.91 86.71
C ALA A 492 -48.18 82.99 87.35
N ASP A 493 -46.95 83.20 86.84
CA ASP A 493 -46.03 84.24 87.31
C ASP A 493 -46.59 85.66 87.07
N GLU A 494 -47.17 85.94 85.90
CA GLU A 494 -47.86 87.21 85.63
C GLU A 494 -49.03 87.43 86.61
N LYS A 495 -49.73 86.36 86.99
CA LYS A 495 -50.86 86.39 87.95
C LYS A 495 -50.43 86.45 89.42
N ILE A 496 -49.16 86.17 89.72
CA ILE A 496 -48.53 86.36 91.03
C ILE A 496 -48.01 87.81 91.18
N HIS A 497 -47.72 88.49 90.08
CA HIS A 497 -47.10 89.81 90.09
C HIS A 497 -48.06 91.00 90.23
N ASP A 498 -49.38 90.81 90.03
CA ASP A 498 -50.41 91.86 90.09
C ASP A 498 -51.53 91.60 91.13
N SER A 499 -51.80 92.64 91.95
CA SER A 499 -52.90 92.80 92.92
C SER A 499 -52.70 92.28 94.38
N PRO A 500 -53.41 92.82 95.40
CA PRO A 500 -52.70 93.24 96.63
C PRO A 500 -52.98 92.51 97.96
N ARG A 501 -51.90 92.45 98.75
CA ARG A 501 -51.75 92.38 100.23
C ARG A 501 -53.02 92.38 101.12
N GLY A 502 -53.18 91.30 101.91
CA GLY A 502 -54.06 91.20 103.09
C GLY A 502 -53.64 90.01 103.99
N ASP A 503 -53.71 90.16 105.32
CA ASP A 503 -52.93 89.35 106.28
C ASP A 503 -53.60 88.09 106.88
N ALA A 504 -52.83 87.00 107.04
CA ALA A 504 -52.81 86.02 108.15
C ALA A 504 -51.72 84.95 107.85
N ILE A 505 -50.55 84.92 108.51
CA ILE A 505 -50.25 84.19 109.77
C ILE A 505 -50.57 82.68 109.62
N GLU A 506 -49.63 81.72 109.63
CA GLU A 506 -48.34 81.63 110.37
C GLU A 506 -47.34 80.58 109.79
N SER A 507 -46.05 80.68 110.14
CA SER A 507 -45.02 79.59 110.13
C SER A 507 -44.59 78.96 108.78
N SER A 508 -43.31 78.88 108.38
CA SER A 508 -42.04 79.25 109.02
C SER A 508 -40.94 79.67 108.00
N LYS A 509 -39.92 80.39 108.51
CA LYS A 509 -38.72 80.88 107.79
C LYS A 509 -37.93 79.71 107.15
N GLY A 510 -37.14 79.87 106.08
CA GLY A 510 -36.64 81.07 105.41
C GLY A 510 -35.63 80.69 104.29
N PRO A 511 -34.60 81.51 104.02
CA PRO A 511 -34.58 82.39 102.86
C PRO A 511 -33.82 81.83 101.64
N GLY A 512 -34.12 82.40 100.47
CA GLY A 512 -33.45 82.03 99.22
C GLY A 512 -31.96 82.40 99.18
N SER A 513 -31.20 81.61 98.43
CA SER A 513 -29.85 81.97 98.01
C SER A 513 -29.58 81.46 96.59
N LEU A 514 -28.92 82.32 95.83
CA LEU A 514 -28.25 82.05 94.56
C LEU A 514 -27.67 80.63 94.52
N ARG A 515 -28.10 79.77 93.59
CA ARG A 515 -27.52 78.43 93.38
C ARG A 515 -26.13 78.49 92.75
N ARG A 516 -25.18 79.05 93.49
CA ARG A 516 -23.80 78.55 93.51
C ARG A 516 -23.89 77.15 94.13
N ILE A 517 -23.93 76.13 93.29
CA ILE A 517 -24.04 74.73 93.74
C ILE A 517 -22.74 74.40 94.48
N VAL A 518 -22.80 74.41 95.81
CA VAL A 518 -21.74 73.85 96.66
C VAL A 518 -22.02 72.34 96.72
N LEU A 519 -21.40 71.61 95.81
CA LEU A 519 -21.38 70.14 95.86
C LEU A 519 -20.69 69.73 97.16
N THR A 520 -21.30 68.78 97.89
CA THR A 520 -20.56 68.08 98.95
C THR A 520 -19.41 67.28 98.33
N THR A 521 -18.36 66.98 99.11
CA THR A 521 -17.22 66.19 98.59
C THR A 521 -17.67 64.83 98.05
N GLU A 522 -18.64 64.21 98.70
CA GLU A 522 -19.22 62.92 98.27
C GLU A 522 -20.02 63.03 96.96
N GLU A 523 -20.76 64.11 96.74
CA GLU A 523 -21.46 64.37 95.46
C GLU A 523 -20.48 64.69 94.32
N PHE A 524 -19.40 65.42 94.62
CA PHE A 524 -18.33 65.70 93.66
C PHE A 524 -17.58 64.41 93.28
N ASP A 525 -17.22 63.58 94.26
CA ASP A 525 -16.51 62.32 94.06
C ASP A 525 -17.38 61.28 93.32
N THR A 526 -18.68 61.20 93.63
CA THR A 526 -19.60 60.32 92.90
C THR A 526 -19.86 60.80 91.46
N MET A 527 -19.89 62.11 91.21
CA MET A 527 -19.99 62.64 89.85
C MET A 527 -18.70 62.44 89.05
N ASN A 528 -17.53 62.69 89.64
CA ASN A 528 -16.23 62.38 89.02
C ASN A 528 -16.09 60.89 88.73
N LYS A 529 -16.53 60.00 89.64
CA LYS A 529 -16.54 58.55 89.41
C LYS A 529 -17.42 58.18 88.20
N LYS A 530 -18.62 58.77 88.07
CA LYS A 530 -19.47 58.58 86.88
C LYS A 530 -18.84 59.12 85.60
N ILE A 531 -18.15 60.26 85.67
CA ILE A 531 -17.42 60.84 84.52
C ILE A 531 -16.29 59.91 84.09
N GLU A 532 -15.49 59.37 85.01
CA GLU A 532 -14.42 58.42 84.71
C GLU A 532 -14.96 57.05 84.24
N GLU A 533 -16.12 56.59 84.72
CA GLU A 533 -16.82 55.40 84.19
C GLU A 533 -17.40 55.63 82.78
N CYS A 534 -17.83 56.85 82.45
CA CYS A 534 -18.22 57.23 81.09
C CYS A 534 -17.01 57.36 80.16
N ARG A 535 -15.90 57.91 80.67
CA ARG A 535 -14.62 58.03 79.95
C ARG A 535 -14.05 56.66 79.62
N LYS A 536 -13.98 55.74 80.59
CA LYS A 536 -13.57 54.34 80.34
C LYS A 536 -14.43 53.65 79.30
N ARG A 537 -15.76 53.80 79.36
CA ARG A 537 -16.67 53.28 78.33
C ARG A 537 -16.47 53.93 76.95
N ALA A 538 -16.01 55.19 76.88
CA ALA A 538 -15.63 55.83 75.62
C ALA A 538 -14.28 55.30 75.10
N ASP A 539 -13.28 55.14 75.97
CA ASP A 539 -11.95 54.59 75.63
C ASP A 539 -12.04 53.11 75.22
N GLU A 540 -12.90 52.31 75.86
CA GLU A 540 -13.23 50.93 75.47
C GLU A 540 -13.89 50.87 74.09
N LYS A 541 -14.83 51.78 73.79
CA LYS A 541 -15.42 51.89 72.44
C LYS A 541 -14.38 52.33 71.39
N LEU A 542 -13.53 53.29 71.73
CA LEU A 542 -12.49 53.81 70.84
C LEU A 542 -11.44 52.73 70.53
N THR A 543 -11.00 51.97 71.53
CA THR A 543 -10.08 50.85 71.34
C THR A 543 -10.69 49.70 70.53
N ASN A 544 -11.98 49.39 70.72
CA ASN A 544 -12.69 48.42 69.88
C ASN A 544 -12.81 48.89 68.42
N LEU A 545 -13.21 50.14 68.19
CA LEU A 545 -13.27 50.74 66.85
C LEU A 545 -11.90 50.80 66.17
N MET A 546 -10.83 51.11 66.91
CA MET A 546 -9.45 51.02 66.40
C MET A 546 -9.04 49.58 66.05
N GLY A 547 -9.52 48.59 66.80
CA GLY A 547 -9.35 47.17 66.49
C GLY A 547 -10.02 46.79 65.17
N GLN A 548 -11.30 47.13 65.02
CA GLN A 548 -12.07 46.92 63.79
C GLN A 548 -11.45 47.65 62.59
N MET A 549 -11.06 48.92 62.74
CA MET A 549 -10.44 49.69 61.65
C MET A 549 -9.07 49.12 61.24
N ARG A 550 -8.28 48.57 62.18
CA ARG A 550 -7.05 47.84 61.85
C ARG A 550 -7.32 46.53 61.11
N ALA A 551 -8.36 45.79 61.49
CA ALA A 551 -8.75 44.56 60.80
C ALA A 551 -9.25 44.83 59.37
N ILE A 552 -10.07 45.86 59.18
CA ILE A 552 -10.53 46.33 57.85
C ILE A 552 -9.32 46.74 57.01
N ASN A 553 -8.44 47.60 57.54
CA ASN A 553 -7.25 48.06 56.82
C ASN A 553 -6.28 46.90 56.49
N ALA A 554 -6.18 45.87 57.33
CA ALA A 554 -5.41 44.67 57.00
C ALA A 554 -6.03 43.91 55.81
N GLY A 555 -7.35 43.69 55.83
CA GLY A 555 -8.07 43.06 54.70
C GLY A 555 -7.98 43.87 53.40
N GLU A 556 -8.07 45.21 53.47
CA GLU A 556 -7.89 46.12 52.34
C GLU A 556 -6.48 46.00 51.73
N ASN A 557 -5.45 45.91 52.56
CA ASN A 557 -4.08 45.67 52.11
C ASN A 557 -3.90 44.29 51.47
N GLU A 558 -4.50 43.23 52.03
CA GLU A 558 -4.47 41.89 51.42
C GLU A 558 -5.18 41.82 50.06
N VAL A 559 -6.33 42.49 49.92
CA VAL A 559 -7.05 42.60 48.65
C VAL A 559 -6.23 43.41 47.64
N SER A 560 -5.64 44.52 48.07
CA SER A 560 -4.77 45.34 47.22
C SER A 560 -3.57 44.53 46.70
N GLN A 561 -2.90 43.76 47.58
CA GLN A 561 -1.79 42.86 47.19
C GLN A 561 -2.23 41.70 46.28
N LYS A 562 -3.48 41.23 46.38
CA LYS A 562 -4.06 40.24 45.44
C LYS A 562 -4.24 40.88 44.06
N VAL A 563 -4.82 42.08 44.00
CA VAL A 563 -5.02 42.84 42.75
C VAL A 563 -3.68 43.18 42.08
N GLU A 564 -2.69 43.66 42.82
CA GLU A 564 -1.34 43.94 42.28
C GLU A 564 -0.62 42.71 41.73
N ARG A 565 -0.87 41.52 42.27
CA ARG A 565 -0.35 40.26 41.70
C ARG A 565 -1.05 39.92 40.40
N MET A 566 -2.38 39.94 40.40
CA MET A 566 -3.17 39.69 39.18
C MET A 566 -2.82 40.68 38.05
N MET A 567 -2.58 41.96 38.36
CA MET A 567 -2.13 42.95 37.37
C MET A 567 -0.74 42.62 36.79
N ARG A 568 0.20 42.12 37.61
CA ARG A 568 1.51 41.68 37.14
C ARG A 568 1.41 40.42 36.27
N ASP A 569 0.60 39.44 36.69
CA ASP A 569 0.39 38.20 35.94
C ASP A 569 -0.26 38.49 34.57
N ILE A 570 -1.23 39.41 34.53
CA ILE A 570 -1.84 39.91 33.28
C ILE A 570 -0.80 40.57 32.37
N GLU A 571 0.15 41.33 32.90
CA GLU A 571 1.18 42.00 32.09
C GLU A 571 2.22 41.00 31.56
N VAL A 572 2.59 39.98 32.35
CA VAL A 572 3.41 38.85 31.89
C VAL A 572 2.72 38.14 30.72
N ILE A 573 1.46 37.73 30.89
CA ILE A 573 0.68 37.05 29.84
C ILE A 573 0.58 37.90 28.56
N LYS A 574 0.35 39.22 28.67
CA LYS A 574 0.37 40.10 27.49
C LYS A 574 1.73 40.12 26.80
N SER A 575 2.83 40.18 27.55
CA SER A 575 4.18 40.16 26.97
C SER A 575 4.46 38.84 26.23
N GLU A 576 4.06 37.71 26.82
CA GLU A 576 4.18 36.38 26.22
C GLU A 576 3.34 36.24 24.94
N ILE A 577 2.12 36.80 24.92
CA ILE A 577 1.26 36.85 23.72
C ILE A 577 1.94 37.66 22.61
N VAL A 578 2.50 38.84 22.92
CA VAL A 578 3.21 39.68 21.93
C VAL A 578 4.45 38.97 21.38
N GLU A 579 5.20 38.23 22.21
CA GLU A 579 6.34 37.43 21.76
C GLU A 579 5.93 36.18 20.98
N ALA A 580 4.81 35.55 21.32
CA ALA A 580 4.24 34.43 20.55
C ALA A 580 3.76 34.91 19.16
N MET A 581 3.10 36.07 19.08
CA MET A 581 2.70 36.69 17.81
C MET A 581 3.91 36.99 16.93
N LYS A 582 4.95 37.65 17.45
CA LYS A 582 6.19 37.92 16.69
C LYS A 582 6.87 36.64 16.19
N ARG A 583 6.88 35.57 17.01
CA ARG A 583 7.42 34.26 16.60
C ARG A 583 6.57 33.62 15.49
N ALA A 584 5.25 33.72 15.56
CA ALA A 584 4.35 33.24 14.52
C ALA A 584 4.52 34.02 13.20
N GLU A 585 4.62 35.35 13.26
CA GLU A 585 4.87 36.21 12.09
C GLU A 585 6.21 35.89 11.42
N MET A 586 7.29 35.70 12.20
CA MET A 586 8.59 35.28 11.67
C MET A 586 8.54 33.88 11.04
N ALA A 587 7.80 32.94 11.64
CA ALA A 587 7.61 31.61 11.08
C ALA A 587 6.78 31.63 9.79
N GLU A 588 5.76 32.47 9.68
CA GLU A 588 4.97 32.66 8.46
C GLU A 588 5.81 33.32 7.34
N ALA A 589 6.65 34.30 7.68
CA ALA A 589 7.58 34.91 6.74
C ALA A 589 8.62 33.89 6.22
N ALA A 590 9.23 33.09 7.10
CA ALA A 590 10.14 32.02 6.73
C ALA A 590 9.45 30.96 5.86
N LYS A 591 8.22 30.56 6.21
CA LYS A 591 7.39 29.64 5.42
C LYS A 591 7.17 30.17 4.01
N LYS A 592 6.79 31.45 3.84
CA LYS A 592 6.58 32.07 2.52
C LYS A 592 7.83 32.10 1.66
N ILE A 593 9.02 32.25 2.26
CA ILE A 593 10.29 32.16 1.54
C ILE A 593 10.51 30.74 1.01
N VAL A 594 10.35 29.72 1.86
CA VAL A 594 10.51 28.31 1.48
C VAL A 594 9.46 27.89 0.44
N GLU A 595 8.20 28.30 0.59
CA GLU A 595 7.16 28.06 -0.42
C GLU A 595 7.50 28.73 -1.76
N GLY A 596 8.02 29.96 -1.74
CA GLY A 596 8.48 30.66 -2.95
C GLY A 596 9.69 30.03 -3.62
N GLU A 597 10.59 29.39 -2.88
CA GLU A 597 11.70 28.59 -3.42
C GLU A 597 11.22 27.26 -3.99
N LEU A 598 10.33 26.55 -3.29
CA LEU A 598 9.69 25.31 -3.78
C LEU A 598 8.90 25.55 -5.07
N GLU A 599 8.17 26.66 -5.18
CA GLU A 599 7.51 27.04 -6.43
C GLU A 599 8.49 27.37 -7.56
N LYS A 600 9.66 27.95 -7.26
CA LYS A 600 10.70 28.17 -8.28
C LYS A 600 11.31 26.85 -8.74
N LEU A 601 11.58 25.92 -7.83
CA LEU A 601 12.07 24.58 -8.16
C LEU A 601 11.06 23.83 -9.04
N ARG A 602 9.77 23.82 -8.68
CA ARG A 602 8.71 23.22 -9.52
C ARG A 602 8.63 23.84 -10.92
N ARG A 603 8.72 25.18 -11.03
CA ARG A 603 8.75 25.85 -12.34
C ARG A 603 10.02 25.51 -13.13
N GLN A 604 11.16 25.34 -12.47
CA GLN A 604 12.40 24.95 -13.14
C GLN A 604 12.33 23.49 -13.62
N GLU A 605 11.79 22.58 -12.80
CA GLU A 605 11.50 21.20 -13.20
C GLU A 605 10.54 21.17 -14.41
N GLU A 606 9.47 21.96 -14.40
CA GLU A 606 8.55 22.09 -15.55
C GLU A 606 9.22 22.67 -16.82
N ILE A 607 10.23 23.53 -16.69
CA ILE A 607 11.00 24.08 -17.81
C ILE A 607 12.05 23.07 -18.32
N ASP A 608 12.77 22.39 -17.43
CA ASP A 608 13.79 21.39 -17.77
C ASP A 608 13.17 20.15 -18.43
N PHE A 609 11.91 19.82 -18.14
CA PHE A 609 11.11 18.84 -18.88
C PHE A 609 10.39 19.41 -20.12
N GLY A 610 10.46 20.74 -20.33
CA GLY A 610 9.69 21.49 -21.33
C GLY A 610 10.47 22.01 -22.54
N GLU A 611 11.80 21.88 -22.59
CA GLU A 611 12.61 22.32 -23.73
C GLU A 611 12.78 21.24 -24.84
N PRO A 612 12.07 21.34 -25.99
CA PRO A 612 12.46 20.63 -27.20
C PRO A 612 13.71 21.30 -27.78
N CYS A 613 14.84 20.61 -27.72
CA CYS A 613 16.12 21.07 -28.27
C CYS A 613 16.01 21.32 -29.79
N TYR A 614 15.82 22.57 -30.19
CA TYR A 614 15.82 23.03 -31.58
C TYR A 614 17.10 23.82 -31.87
N VAL A 615 17.90 23.29 -32.80
CA VAL A 615 19.11 23.95 -33.30
C VAL A 615 18.72 25.16 -34.14
N GLY A 616 19.40 26.29 -33.91
CA GLY A 616 19.33 27.49 -34.74
C GLY A 616 20.73 28.06 -34.95
N GLU A 617 21.23 27.98 -36.19
CA GLU A 617 22.41 28.72 -36.64
C GLU A 617 22.09 30.23 -36.68
N GLU A 618 22.99 31.12 -36.27
CA GLU A 618 23.39 32.30 -37.06
C GLU A 618 24.51 33.15 -36.43
N LYS A 619 25.59 33.35 -37.22
CA LYS A 619 26.40 34.59 -37.38
C LYS A 619 26.72 35.46 -36.14
N LEU A 620 27.98 35.40 -35.68
CA LEU A 620 29.02 36.40 -36.04
C LEU A 620 30.43 35.96 -35.59
#